data_AF-A0A4Y8KVW9-F1
#
_entry.id   AF-A0A4Y8KVW9-F1
#
_cell.length_a   1.000
_cell.length_b   1.000
_cell.length_c   1.000
_cell.angle_alpha   90.00
_cell.angle_beta   90.00
_cell.angle_gamma   90.00
#
_symmetry.space_group_name_H-M   'P 1'
#
loop_
_entity.id
_entity.type
_entity.pdbx_description
1 polymer ?
#
loop_
_entity_poly.entity_id
_entity_poly.type
_entity_poly.pdbx_seq_one_letter_code
_entity_poly.pdbx_strand_id
1 'polypeptide(L)'
;MDKDSEIIRQATWDDDNVPDWIDNIDWDKYEQLAAIGYKPEQIAMYYAINKAEFMYFYMLFDSKLKYHYDRGKLLQQAKEGIGMMADAPFNSNTALRLDKTRRRIQFRTAIDDIIYGGF
;
A
#
# COMPACT_ATOMS: atom_id res chain seq x y z
N MET A 1 -11.63 20.67 -7.85
CA MET A 1 -12.60 19.78 -7.17
C MET A 1 -13.06 20.54 -5.95
N ASP A 2 -14.36 20.75 -5.82
CA ASP A 2 -14.93 21.60 -4.77
C ASP A 2 -14.72 20.93 -3.40
N LYS A 3 -13.92 21.56 -2.53
CA LYS A 3 -13.56 21.03 -1.20
C LYS A 3 -14.71 21.19 -0.19
N ASP A 4 -15.84 21.75 -0.62
CA ASP A 4 -16.99 22.05 0.24
C ASP A 4 -18.14 21.05 0.15
N SER A 5 -17.99 19.96 -0.61
CA SER A 5 -18.98 18.88 -0.61
C SER A 5 -18.93 18.11 0.71
N GLU A 6 -20.03 18.13 1.46
CA GLU A 6 -20.22 17.34 2.69
C GLU A 6 -19.96 15.83 2.47
N ILE A 7 -20.30 15.32 1.28
CA ILE A 7 -20.04 13.92 0.91
C ILE A 7 -18.55 13.64 0.83
N ILE A 8 -17.77 14.57 0.26
CA ILE A 8 -16.31 14.43 0.20
C ILE A 8 -15.72 14.47 1.61
N ARG A 9 -16.21 15.37 2.47
CA ARG A 9 -15.75 15.46 3.87
C ARG A 9 -15.98 14.16 4.63
N GLN A 10 -17.19 13.60 4.56
CA GLN A 10 -17.51 12.32 5.22
C GLN A 10 -16.77 11.12 4.63
N ALA A 11 -16.40 11.19 3.35
CA ALA A 11 -15.64 10.15 2.68
C ALA A 11 -14.12 10.32 2.81
N THR A 12 -13.64 11.38 3.48
CA THR A 12 -12.21 11.65 3.69
C THR A 12 -11.81 11.29 5.11
N TRP A 13 -10.59 10.79 5.27
CA TRP A 13 -9.99 10.55 6.56
C TRP A 13 -9.89 11.84 7.36
N ASP A 14 -10.34 11.79 8.62
CA ASP A 14 -10.30 12.89 9.57
C ASP A 14 -9.69 12.37 10.87
N ASP A 15 -8.48 12.84 11.20
CA ASP A 15 -7.76 12.43 12.41
C ASP A 15 -8.53 12.79 13.69
N ASP A 16 -9.44 13.78 13.65
CA ASP A 16 -10.25 14.18 14.81
C ASP A 16 -11.51 13.31 14.97
N ASN A 17 -11.86 12.49 13.97
CA ASN A 17 -13.08 11.69 13.94
C ASN A 17 -12.79 10.22 13.54
N VAL A 18 -11.75 9.65 14.12
CA VAL A 18 -11.40 8.23 13.98
C VAL A 18 -11.70 7.43 15.26
N PRO A 19 -11.87 6.11 15.17
CA PRO A 19 -12.13 5.29 16.35
C PRO A 19 -10.89 5.16 17.24
N ASP A 20 -11.10 5.02 18.54
CA ASP A 20 -10.04 4.88 19.56
C ASP A 20 -9.06 3.73 19.29
N TRP A 21 -9.47 2.68 18.55
CA TRP A 21 -8.57 1.57 18.24
C TRP A 21 -7.43 1.96 17.29
N ILE A 22 -7.53 3.09 16.58
CA ILE A 22 -6.44 3.61 15.74
C ILE A 22 -5.19 3.90 16.55
N ASP A 23 -5.34 4.42 17.78
CA ASP A 23 -4.21 4.72 18.66
C ASP A 23 -3.48 3.46 19.13
N ASN A 24 -4.14 2.31 19.07
CA ASN A 24 -3.57 1.01 19.44
C ASN A 24 -2.86 0.31 18.27
N ILE A 25 -2.86 0.89 17.07
CA ILE A 25 -2.14 0.34 15.92
C ILE A 25 -0.65 0.63 16.05
N ASP A 26 0.14 -0.43 16.17
CA ASP A 26 1.57 -0.39 15.89
C ASP A 26 1.78 -0.31 14.38
N TRP A 27 2.10 0.89 13.90
CA TRP A 27 2.26 1.17 12.47
C TRP A 27 3.42 0.40 11.83
N ASP A 28 4.51 0.17 12.57
CA ASP A 28 5.64 -0.61 12.06
C ASP A 28 5.22 -2.07 11.87
N LYS A 29 4.48 -2.62 12.85
CA LYS A 29 3.94 -3.99 12.75
C LYS A 29 2.88 -4.11 11.66
N TYR A 30 2.02 -3.11 11.53
CA TYR A 30 1.00 -3.03 10.48
C TYR A 30 1.64 -3.08 9.08
N GLU A 31 2.68 -2.27 8.86
CA GLU A 31 3.42 -2.25 7.60
C GLU A 31 4.14 -3.57 7.33
N GLN A 32 4.69 -4.22 8.36
CA GLN A 32 5.28 -5.56 8.22
C GLN A 32 4.24 -6.61 7.79
N LEU A 33 3.03 -6.57 8.34
CA LEU A 33 1.95 -7.46 7.93
C LEU A 33 1.55 -7.22 6.46
N ALA A 34 1.44 -5.96 6.06
CA ALA A 34 1.17 -5.60 4.67
C ALA A 34 2.30 -6.05 3.73
N ALA A 35 3.56 -5.86 4.15
CA ALA A 35 4.76 -6.26 3.42
C ALA A 35 4.78 -7.76 3.08
N ILE A 36 4.39 -8.63 4.02
CA ILE A 36 4.36 -10.08 3.83
C ILE A 36 3.05 -10.59 3.19
N GLY A 37 2.18 -9.68 2.75
CA GLY A 37 1.03 -9.99 1.91
C GLY A 37 -0.29 -10.29 2.64
N TYR A 38 -0.39 -9.98 3.94
CA TYR A 38 -1.70 -10.01 4.60
C TYR A 38 -2.62 -8.97 3.97
N LYS A 39 -3.86 -9.36 3.69
CA LYS A 39 -4.90 -8.46 3.19
C LYS A 39 -5.41 -7.54 4.30
N PRO A 40 -5.98 -6.36 3.98
CA PRO A 40 -6.53 -5.45 4.98
C PRO A 40 -7.52 -6.11 5.95
N GLU A 41 -8.38 -7.02 5.46
CA GLU A 41 -9.32 -7.77 6.29
C GLU A 41 -8.65 -8.72 7.29
N GLN A 42 -7.48 -9.25 6.93
CA GLN A 42 -6.69 -10.11 7.81
C GLN A 42 -5.93 -9.29 8.84
N ILE A 43 -5.51 -8.08 8.48
CA ILE A 43 -4.89 -7.14 9.43
C ILE A 43 -5.94 -6.66 10.45
N ALA A 44 -7.18 -6.39 10.01
CA ALA A 44 -8.30 -6.11 10.91
C ALA A 44 -8.49 -7.25 11.94
N MET A 45 -8.46 -8.50 11.46
CA MET A 45 -8.54 -9.69 12.33
C MET A 45 -7.36 -9.80 13.30
N TYR A 46 -6.14 -9.46 12.85
CA TYR A 46 -4.94 -9.48 13.70
C TYR A 46 -5.07 -8.53 14.90
N TYR A 47 -5.62 -7.33 14.68
CA TYR A 47 -5.86 -6.34 15.73
C TYR A 47 -7.19 -6.54 16.47
N ALA A 48 -7.93 -7.62 16.18
CA ALA A 48 -9.26 -7.90 16.72
C ALA A 48 -10.29 -6.76 16.49
N ILE A 49 -10.15 -6.05 15.37
CA ILE A 49 -11.08 -4.98 14.94
C ILE A 49 -12.18 -5.59 14.09
N ASN A 50 -13.41 -5.05 14.20
CA ASN A 50 -14.49 -5.47 13.32
C ASN A 50 -14.11 -5.23 11.85
N LYS A 51 -14.20 -6.28 11.02
CA LYS A 51 -13.83 -6.21 9.61
C LYS A 51 -14.55 -5.09 8.85
N ALA A 52 -15.86 -4.92 9.04
CA ALA A 52 -16.64 -3.95 8.27
C ALA A 52 -16.26 -2.51 8.63
N GLU A 53 -16.09 -2.24 9.93
CA GLU A 53 -15.61 -0.96 10.45
C GLU A 53 -14.20 -0.64 9.94
N PHE A 54 -13.27 -1.58 10.07
CA PHE A 54 -11.91 -1.41 9.57
C PHE A 54 -11.89 -1.09 8.06
N MET A 55 -12.65 -1.85 7.27
CA MET A 55 -12.71 -1.66 5.82
C MET A 55 -13.34 -0.32 5.44
N TYR A 56 -14.31 0.18 6.22
CA TYR A 56 -14.85 1.52 6.02
C TYR A 56 -13.75 2.59 6.14
N PHE A 57 -13.01 2.62 7.26
CA PHE A 57 -11.90 3.56 7.46
C PHE A 57 -10.74 3.37 6.47
N TYR A 58 -10.49 2.13 6.04
CA TYR A 58 -9.49 1.81 5.02
C TYR A 58 -9.86 2.39 3.64
N MET A 59 -11.15 2.49 3.32
CA MET A 59 -11.64 2.96 2.01
C MET A 59 -11.81 4.48 1.92
N LEU A 60 -11.68 5.21 3.03
CA LEU A 60 -11.73 6.68 3.01
C LEU A 60 -10.65 7.28 2.11
N PHE A 61 -10.95 8.42 1.50
CA PHE A 61 -9.95 9.25 0.84
C PHE A 61 -8.88 9.65 1.84
N ASP A 62 -7.62 9.64 1.41
CA ASP A 62 -6.45 9.90 2.26
C ASP A 62 -6.36 9.02 3.51
N SER A 63 -6.98 7.83 3.49
CA SER A 63 -6.94 6.87 4.59
C SER A 63 -5.51 6.58 5.05
N LYS A 64 -5.24 6.86 6.32
CA LYS A 64 -3.98 6.53 6.99
C LYS A 64 -3.71 5.02 6.99
N LEU A 65 -4.75 4.21 7.18
CA LEU A 65 -4.67 2.74 7.09
C LEU A 65 -4.21 2.29 5.70
N LYS A 66 -4.77 2.90 4.64
CA LYS A 66 -4.39 2.59 3.27
C LYS A 66 -2.98 3.07 2.96
N TYR A 67 -2.61 4.26 3.41
CA TYR A 67 -1.25 4.81 3.25
C TYR A 67 -0.19 3.86 3.83
N HIS A 68 -0.33 3.46 5.10
CA HIS A 68 0.62 2.54 5.73
C HIS A 68 0.60 1.16 5.08
N TYR A 69 -0.56 0.69 4.63
CA TYR A 69 -0.65 -0.60 3.96
C TYR A 69 0.14 -0.61 2.64
N ASP A 70 -0.07 0.42 1.81
CA ASP A 70 0.64 0.57 0.55
C ASP A 70 2.13 0.84 0.78
N ARG A 71 2.49 1.62 1.81
CA ARG A 71 3.88 1.86 2.21
C ARG A 71 4.60 0.57 2.61
N GLY A 72 3.99 -0.27 3.45
CA GLY A 72 4.58 -1.55 3.85
C GLY A 72 4.90 -2.44 2.64
N LYS A 73 3.95 -2.55 1.69
CA LYS A 73 4.16 -3.27 0.43
C LYS A 73 5.27 -2.66 -0.42
N LEU A 74 5.31 -1.33 -0.52
CA LEU A 74 6.33 -0.61 -1.28
C LEU A 74 7.73 -0.86 -0.70
N LEU A 75 7.88 -0.79 0.62
CA LEU A 75 9.16 -1.00 1.30
C LEU A 75 9.69 -2.42 1.05
N GLN A 76 8.83 -3.43 1.11
CA GLN A 76 9.21 -4.80 0.81
C GLN A 76 9.63 -4.98 -0.66
N GLN A 77 8.86 -4.41 -1.59
CA GLN A 77 9.20 -4.44 -3.01
C GLN A 77 10.54 -3.75 -3.29
N ALA A 78 10.80 -2.60 -2.65
CA ALA A 78 12.06 -1.90 -2.76
C ALA A 78 13.22 -2.74 -2.22
N LYS A 79 13.06 -3.34 -1.02
CA LYS A 79 14.06 -4.21 -0.41
C LYS A 79 14.40 -5.41 -1.29
N GLU A 80 13.39 -6.09 -1.82
CA GLU A 80 13.58 -7.22 -2.74
C GLU A 80 14.24 -6.79 -4.05
N GLY A 81 13.81 -5.66 -4.63
CA GLY A 81 14.38 -5.11 -5.85
C GLY A 81 15.86 -4.75 -5.71
N ILE A 82 16.24 -4.10 -4.61
CA ILE A 82 17.63 -3.74 -4.29
C ILE A 82 18.47 -5.01 -4.10
N GLY A 83 17.97 -5.98 -3.34
CA GLY A 83 18.65 -7.27 -3.17
C GLY A 83 18.88 -7.98 -4.50
N MET A 84 17.85 -8.05 -5.36
CA MET A 84 17.98 -8.64 -6.69
C MET A 84 18.98 -7.90 -7.57
N MET A 85 19.09 -6.57 -7.48
CA MET A 85 20.10 -5.80 -8.21
C MET A 85 21.52 -6.09 -7.74
N ALA A 86 21.73 -6.26 -6.43
CA ALA A 86 23.04 -6.58 -5.86
C ALA A 86 23.51 -8.01 -6.23
N ASP A 87 22.58 -8.96 -6.28
CA ASP A 87 22.88 -10.38 -6.54
C ASP A 87 22.94 -10.74 -8.04
N ALA A 88 22.27 -9.97 -8.90
CA ALA A 88 22.18 -10.26 -10.34
C ALA A 88 23.53 -10.47 -11.06
N PRO A 89 24.62 -9.72 -10.76
CA PRO A 89 25.93 -9.94 -11.38
C PRO A 89 26.52 -11.33 -11.10
N PHE A 90 26.12 -11.95 -9.98
CA PHE A 90 26.69 -13.21 -9.49
C PHE A 90 25.74 -14.40 -9.64
N ASN A 91 24.47 -14.16 -10.00
CA ASN A 91 23.44 -15.19 -10.11
C ASN A 91 22.50 -14.95 -11.30
N SER A 92 22.62 -15.81 -12.32
CA SER A 92 21.83 -15.74 -13.56
C SER A 92 20.31 -15.88 -13.34
N ASN A 93 19.89 -16.68 -12.36
CA ASN A 93 18.47 -16.79 -12.01
C ASN A 93 17.94 -15.49 -11.42
N THR A 94 18.74 -14.82 -10.58
CA THR A 94 18.37 -13.52 -10.01
C THR A 94 18.36 -12.42 -11.09
N ALA A 95 19.32 -12.42 -12.02
CA ALA A 95 19.33 -11.53 -13.17
C ALA A 95 18.06 -11.68 -14.03
N LEU A 96 17.63 -12.92 -14.31
CA LEU A 96 16.40 -13.19 -15.04
C LEU A 96 15.15 -12.70 -14.30
N ARG A 97 15.09 -12.90 -12.97
CA ARG A 97 13.99 -12.37 -12.14
C ARG A 97 13.94 -10.86 -12.17
N LEU A 98 15.10 -10.19 -12.10
CA LEU A 98 15.20 -8.74 -12.19
C LEU A 98 14.72 -8.21 -13.56
N ASP A 99 15.12 -8.84 -14.67
CA ASP A 99 14.66 -8.46 -16.02
C ASP A 99 13.13 -8.58 -16.16
N LYS A 100 12.55 -9.69 -15.68
CA LYS A 100 11.09 -9.87 -15.65
C LYS A 100 10.38 -8.78 -14.84
N THR A 101 10.95 -8.41 -13.69
CA THR A 101 10.41 -7.33 -12.84
C THR A 101 10.47 -5.99 -13.56
N ARG A 102 11.60 -5.64 -14.19
CA ARG A 102 11.75 -4.38 -14.94
C ARG A 102 10.77 -4.28 -16.10
N ARG A 103 10.62 -5.34 -16.90
CA ARG A 103 9.63 -5.37 -18.00
C ARG A 103 8.20 -5.15 -17.51
N ARG A 104 7.84 -5.74 -16.37
CA ARG A 104 6.51 -5.55 -15.76
C ARG A 104 6.28 -4.10 -15.34
N ILE A 105 7.29 -3.47 -14.73
CA ILE A 105 7.22 -2.06 -14.32
C ILE A 105 7.07 -1.18 -15.56
N GLN A 106 7.95 -1.34 -16.56
CA GLN A 106 7.90 -0.58 -17.82
C GLN A 106 6.55 -0.71 -18.52
N PHE A 107 5.98 -1.92 -18.59
CA PHE A 107 4.68 -2.14 -19.19
C PHE A 107 3.57 -1.38 -18.45
N ARG A 108 3.60 -1.39 -17.11
CA ARG A 108 2.61 -0.69 -16.31
C ARG A 108 2.74 0.82 -16.45
N THR A 109 3.96 1.35 -16.40
CA THR A 109 4.24 2.77 -16.68
C THR A 109 3.74 3.17 -18.06
N ALA A 110 3.99 2.36 -19.10
CA ALA A 110 3.50 2.64 -20.45
C ALA A 110 1.97 2.66 -20.55
N ILE A 111 1.27 1.79 -19.81
CA ILE A 111 -0.20 1.82 -19.71
C ILE A 111 -0.64 3.13 -19.05
N ASP A 112 -0.01 3.49 -17.93
CA ASP A 112 -0.37 4.69 -17.17
C ASP A 112 -0.13 5.96 -18.01
N ASP A 113 0.95 6.03 -18.79
CA ASP A 113 1.25 7.11 -19.72
C ASP A 113 0.19 7.24 -20.82
N ILE A 114 -0.27 6.13 -21.39
CA ILE A 114 -1.30 6.13 -22.45
C ILE A 114 -2.66 6.57 -21.90
N ILE A 115 -3.04 6.10 -20.70
CA ILE A 115 -4.37 6.33 -20.12
C ILE A 115 -4.47 7.70 -19.48
N TYR A 116 -3.43 8.14 -18.77
CA TYR A 116 -3.43 9.36 -17.96
C TYR A 116 -2.59 10.49 -18.56
N GLY A 117 -1.94 10.27 -19.70
CA GLY A 117 -1.29 11.31 -20.47
C GLY A 117 0.07 11.78 -19.95
N GLY A 118 0.79 10.93 -19.21
CA GLY A 118 2.16 11.14 -18.72
C GLY A 118 2.38 12.49 -18.01
N PHE A 119 2.35 12.51 -16.67
CA PHE A 119 2.72 13.70 -15.89
C PHE A 119 4.23 13.89 -15.85
#